data_AF-A0A7V8FIW7-F1
#
_entry.id   AF-A0A7V8FIW7-F1
#
_cell.length_a   1.000
_cell.length_b   1.000
_cell.length_c   1.000
_cell.angle_alpha   90.00
_cell.angle_beta   90.00
_cell.angle_gamma   90.00
#
_symmetry.space_group_name_H-M   'P 1'
#
loop_
_entity.id
_entity.type
_entity.pdbx_description
1 polymer ?
#
loop_
_entity_poly.entity_id
_entity_poly.type
_entity_poly.pdbx_seq_one_letter_code
_entity_poly.pdbx_strand_id
1 'polypeptide(L)'
;MDVSKAGNLAGTAYETGTASVLASASGVALKPGIVAAERTELLNLLDRRQLARAGLDLDTARGPHDSLLSEKWEAMDLQPALDPEHPRDVLLLVGNDNDFIARQCVMQGQACNSAYDNDNRVLVYRLTLP
;
A
#
# COMPACT_ATOMS: atom_id res chain seq x y z
N MET A 1 -7.59 3.46 13.01
CA MET A 1 -6.93 2.44 13.85
C MET A 1 -7.17 2.85 15.30
N ASP A 2 -7.60 1.92 16.15
CA ASP A 2 -7.76 2.16 17.58
C ASP A 2 -6.73 1.31 18.34
N VAL A 3 -5.87 2.00 19.09
CA VAL A 3 -4.80 1.41 19.90
C VAL A 3 -5.11 1.43 21.39
N SER A 4 -6.26 1.95 21.81
CA SER A 4 -6.60 2.17 23.23
C SER A 4 -6.61 0.88 24.06
N LYS A 5 -6.91 -0.26 23.43
CA LYS A 5 -6.91 -1.61 24.05
C LYS A 5 -5.79 -2.52 23.54
N ALA A 6 -4.96 -2.03 22.62
CA ALA A 6 -3.89 -2.82 22.02
C ALA A 6 -2.79 -3.11 23.05
N GLY A 7 -2.21 -4.31 22.97
CA GLY A 7 -1.03 -4.66 23.77
C GLY A 7 0.19 -3.86 23.31
N ASN A 8 0.92 -3.27 24.25
CA ASN A 8 2.21 -2.62 23.96
C ASN A 8 3.34 -3.64 23.99
N LEU A 9 4.02 -3.82 22.85
CA LEU A 9 5.13 -4.77 22.70
C LEU A 9 6.52 -4.12 22.79
N ALA A 10 6.60 -2.79 22.95
CA ALA A 10 7.88 -2.09 23.04
C ALA A 10 8.70 -2.57 24.25
N GLY A 11 9.99 -2.86 24.04
CA GLY A 11 10.91 -3.36 25.07
C GLY A 11 10.68 -4.82 25.47
N THR A 12 9.75 -5.53 24.85
CA THR A 12 9.50 -6.95 25.13
C THR A 12 10.36 -7.85 24.23
N ALA A 13 10.40 -9.15 24.51
CA ALA A 13 11.08 -10.12 23.65
C ALA A 13 10.52 -10.22 22.22
N TYR A 14 9.33 -9.67 21.96
CA TYR A 14 8.74 -9.58 20.62
C TYR A 14 9.31 -8.42 19.79
N GLU A 15 9.91 -7.41 20.44
CA GLU A 15 10.55 -6.26 19.79
C GLU A 15 12.08 -6.38 19.83
N THR A 16 12.65 -6.80 20.95
CA THR A 16 14.11 -6.91 21.12
C THR A 16 14.69 -8.25 20.66
N GLY A 17 13.89 -9.10 20.02
CA GLY A 17 14.26 -10.46 19.66
C GLY A 17 13.42 -11.03 18.53
N THR A 18 13.40 -12.34 18.39
CA THR A 18 12.68 -13.05 17.31
C THR A 18 11.50 -13.87 17.82
N ALA A 19 10.98 -13.54 19.01
CA ALA A 19 9.83 -14.25 19.56
C ALA A 19 8.61 -14.00 18.67
N SER A 20 7.93 -15.07 18.24
CA SER A 20 6.69 -14.94 17.45
C SER A 20 5.54 -14.49 18.32
N VAL A 21 4.70 -13.58 17.81
CA VAL A 21 3.43 -13.19 18.45
C VAL A 21 2.33 -14.25 18.30
N LEU A 22 2.53 -15.24 17.42
CA LEU A 22 1.57 -16.31 17.15
C LEU A 22 1.71 -17.45 18.16
N ALA A 23 0.58 -18.05 18.54
CA ALA A 23 0.53 -19.20 19.44
C ALA A 23 1.09 -20.48 18.80
N SER A 24 0.98 -20.60 17.46
CA SER A 24 1.51 -21.70 16.65
C SER A 24 2.00 -21.17 15.31
N ALA A 25 3.04 -21.80 14.74
CA ALA A 25 3.61 -21.41 13.44
C ALA A 25 2.64 -21.63 12.27
N SER A 26 1.69 -22.55 12.39
CA SER A 26 0.69 -22.86 11.35
C SER A 26 -0.65 -22.14 11.55
N GLY A 27 -0.78 -21.36 12.62
CA GLY A 27 -2.04 -20.72 13.02
C GLY A 27 -1.99 -19.19 12.94
N VAL A 28 -3.16 -18.59 13.06
CA VAL A 28 -3.32 -17.12 13.11
C VAL A 28 -3.64 -16.60 14.52
N ALA A 29 -3.83 -17.50 15.49
CA ALA A 29 -4.12 -17.11 16.86
C ALA A 29 -2.90 -16.47 17.52
N LEU A 30 -3.10 -15.32 18.17
CA LEU A 30 -2.06 -14.66 18.96
C LEU A 30 -1.81 -15.39 20.28
N LYS A 31 -0.61 -15.25 20.84
CA LYS A 31 -0.31 -15.73 22.18
C LYS A 31 -1.21 -15.04 23.22
N PRO A 32 -1.59 -15.73 24.32
CA PRO A 32 -2.37 -15.11 25.39
C PRO A 32 -1.76 -13.80 25.89
N GLY A 33 -2.61 -12.80 26.12
CA GLY A 33 -2.18 -11.46 26.58
C GLY A 33 -1.73 -10.51 25.48
N ILE A 34 -1.54 -10.97 24.23
CA ILE A 34 -1.33 -10.08 23.08
C ILE A 34 -2.68 -9.70 22.49
N VAL A 35 -2.98 -8.40 22.49
CA VAL A 35 -4.20 -7.83 21.93
C VAL A 35 -3.82 -6.99 20.71
N ALA A 36 -4.32 -7.35 19.53
CA ALA A 36 -4.10 -6.57 18.32
C ALA A 36 -4.87 -5.24 18.40
N ALA A 37 -4.34 -4.20 17.77
CA ALA A 37 -5.08 -2.96 17.57
C ALA A 37 -6.31 -3.20 16.69
N GLU A 38 -7.41 -2.55 17.03
CA GLU A 38 -8.61 -2.60 16.21
C GLU A 38 -8.41 -1.74 14.96
N ARG A 39 -8.87 -2.25 13.81
CA ARG A 39 -8.72 -1.55 12.53
C ARG A 39 -10.02 -1.64 11.74
N THR A 40 -10.27 -0.57 11.00
CA THR A 40 -11.31 -0.49 9.98
C THR A 40 -10.60 -0.20 8.67
N GLU A 41 -11.00 -0.90 7.61
CA GLU A 41 -10.50 -0.61 6.27
C GLU A 41 -11.01 0.77 5.83
N LEU A 42 -10.08 1.69 5.53
CA LEU A 42 -10.41 3.00 4.97
C LEU A 42 -10.48 2.94 3.44
N LEU A 43 -9.52 2.23 2.83
CA LEU A 43 -9.36 2.13 1.39
C LEU A 43 -8.75 0.78 1.03
N ASN A 44 -9.30 0.14 0.01
CA ASN A 44 -8.72 -1.03 -0.63
C ASN A 44 -8.17 -0.62 -2.01
N LEU A 45 -6.84 -0.50 -2.12
CA LEU A 45 -6.15 -0.19 -3.39
C LEU A 45 -6.38 -1.27 -4.47
N LEU A 46 -6.75 -2.48 -4.06
CA LEU A 46 -6.97 -3.64 -4.92
C LEU A 46 -8.46 -3.86 -5.26
N ASP A 47 -9.32 -2.87 -4.98
CA ASP A 47 -10.72 -2.93 -5.42
C ASP A 47 -10.80 -2.91 -6.95
N ARG A 48 -11.10 -4.06 -7.54
CA ARG A 48 -11.17 -4.25 -9.00
C ARG A 48 -12.19 -3.33 -9.68
N ARG A 49 -13.29 -2.97 -9.00
CA ARG A 49 -14.30 -2.10 -9.59
C ARG A 49 -13.80 -0.66 -9.65
N GLN A 50 -13.11 -0.18 -8.61
CA GLN A 50 -12.52 1.15 -8.61
C GLN A 50 -11.36 1.25 -9.60
N LEU A 51 -10.49 0.24 -9.65
CA LEU A 51 -9.40 0.18 -10.63
C LEU A 51 -9.92 0.22 -12.06
N ALA A 52 -10.96 -0.56 -12.38
CA ALA A 52 -11.56 -0.59 -13.71
C ALA A 52 -12.12 0.77 -14.16
N ARG A 53 -12.59 1.62 -13.23
CA ARG A 53 -13.02 3.01 -13.54
C ARG A 53 -11.87 3.91 -14.00
N ALA A 54 -10.64 3.59 -13.58
CA ALA A 54 -9.42 4.25 -14.01
C ALA A 54 -8.73 3.51 -15.16
N GLY A 55 -9.36 2.49 -15.76
CA GLY A 55 -8.76 1.67 -16.82
C GLY A 55 -7.66 0.73 -16.34
N LEU A 56 -7.62 0.43 -15.02
CA LEU A 56 -6.63 -0.45 -14.41
C LEU A 56 -7.21 -1.83 -14.08
N ASP A 57 -6.36 -2.84 -14.06
CA ASP A 57 -6.69 -4.21 -13.70
C ASP A 57 -5.59 -4.90 -12.86
N LEU A 58 -5.85 -6.14 -12.47
CA LEU A 58 -4.96 -6.99 -11.66
C LEU A 58 -4.63 -8.32 -12.38
N ASP A 59 -4.76 -8.37 -13.71
CA ASP A 59 -4.59 -9.59 -14.49
C ASP A 59 -3.12 -9.85 -14.82
N THR A 60 -2.42 -10.39 -13.84
CA THR A 60 -1.00 -10.75 -13.97
C THR A 60 -0.75 -11.89 -14.97
N ALA A 61 -1.77 -12.66 -15.35
CA ALA A 61 -1.61 -13.78 -16.29
C ALA A 61 -1.32 -13.30 -17.72
N ARG A 62 -1.66 -12.05 -18.06
CA ARG A 62 -1.36 -11.42 -19.35
C ARG A 62 0.07 -10.88 -19.45
N GLY A 63 0.86 -10.99 -18.38
CA GLY A 63 2.18 -10.36 -18.28
C GLY A 63 2.08 -8.83 -18.17
N PRO A 64 3.22 -8.11 -18.26
CA PRO A 64 3.24 -6.66 -18.15
C PRO A 64 2.48 -5.98 -19.28
N HIS A 65 1.62 -5.02 -18.93
CA HIS A 65 0.84 -4.24 -19.88
C HIS A 65 0.31 -2.96 -19.21
N ASP A 66 -0.08 -1.97 -20.01
CA ASP A 66 -0.35 -0.61 -19.53
C ASP A 66 -1.53 -0.52 -18.54
N SER A 67 -2.49 -1.45 -18.54
CA SER A 67 -3.58 -1.45 -17.55
C SER A 67 -3.25 -2.22 -16.28
N LEU A 68 -2.18 -3.02 -16.23
CA LEU A 68 -1.82 -3.76 -15.03
C LEU A 68 -1.41 -2.80 -13.92
N LEU A 69 -1.99 -2.95 -12.72
CA LEU A 69 -1.54 -2.20 -11.56
C LEU A 69 -0.12 -2.65 -11.19
N SER A 70 0.82 -1.70 -11.19
CA SER A 70 2.20 -1.93 -10.78
C SER A 70 2.33 -2.24 -9.28
N GLU A 71 3.42 -2.88 -8.89
CA GLU A 71 3.78 -3.10 -7.49
C GLU A 71 4.55 -1.91 -6.89
N LYS A 72 5.07 -2.08 -5.66
CA LYS A 72 5.91 -1.10 -4.93
C LYS A 72 5.30 0.29 -4.74
N TRP A 73 4.18 0.35 -4.03
CA TRP A 73 3.57 1.60 -3.56
C TRP A 73 4.29 2.12 -2.31
N GLU A 74 5.19 3.08 -2.48
CA GLU A 74 6.13 3.53 -1.44
C GLU A 74 5.99 5.03 -1.08
N ALA A 75 5.10 5.77 -1.75
CA ALA A 75 4.79 7.15 -1.43
C ALA A 75 3.34 7.32 -1.02
N MET A 76 3.08 8.10 0.03
CA MET A 76 1.74 8.44 0.49
C MET A 76 1.72 9.87 1.05
N ASP A 77 0.75 10.68 0.62
CA ASP A 77 0.54 12.03 1.14
C ASP A 77 -0.97 12.40 1.18
N LEU A 78 -1.32 13.35 2.04
CA LEU A 78 -2.67 13.87 2.22
C LEU A 78 -2.69 15.37 1.97
N GLN A 79 -3.57 15.81 1.07
CA GLN A 79 -3.75 17.22 0.74
C GLN A 79 -5.23 17.62 0.89
N PRO A 80 -5.55 18.88 1.25
CA PRO A 80 -6.94 19.35 1.23
C PRO A 80 -7.54 19.25 -0.18
N ALA A 81 -8.81 18.82 -0.30
CA ALA A 81 -9.49 18.80 -1.60
C ALA A 81 -9.89 20.20 -2.10
N LEU A 82 -9.83 21.21 -1.22
CA LEU A 82 -10.16 22.61 -1.50
C LEU A 82 -11.57 22.80 -2.09
N ASP A 83 -12.51 21.93 -1.71
CA ASP A 83 -13.91 21.98 -2.13
C ASP A 83 -14.78 22.64 -1.04
N PRO A 84 -15.35 23.84 -1.28
CA PRO A 84 -16.19 24.52 -0.29
C PRO A 84 -17.49 23.77 0.06
N GLU A 85 -18.02 22.94 -0.84
CA GLU A 85 -19.23 22.13 -0.58
C GLU A 85 -18.90 20.90 0.28
N HIS A 86 -17.63 20.47 0.23
CA HIS A 86 -17.11 19.33 1.00
C HIS A 86 -15.80 19.69 1.72
N PRO A 87 -15.83 20.61 2.69
CA PRO A 87 -14.62 21.19 3.29
C PRO A 87 -13.81 20.20 4.15
N ARG A 88 -14.36 19.01 4.42
CA ARG A 88 -13.69 17.92 5.15
C ARG A 88 -13.04 16.90 4.21
N ASP A 89 -13.17 17.07 2.90
CA ASP A 89 -12.58 16.16 1.95
C ASP A 89 -11.08 16.43 1.79
N VAL A 90 -10.35 15.34 1.65
CA VAL A 90 -8.92 15.31 1.36
C VAL A 90 -8.66 14.51 0.10
N LEU A 91 -7.56 14.79 -0.56
CA LEU A 91 -6.96 13.94 -1.58
C LEU A 91 -5.87 13.10 -0.90
N LEU A 92 -6.03 11.78 -0.94
CA LEU A 92 -4.98 10.82 -0.63
C LEU A 92 -4.25 10.47 -1.94
N LEU A 93 -2.98 10.81 -1.99
CA LEU A 93 -2.08 10.49 -3.09
C LEU A 93 -1.25 9.29 -2.68
N VAL A 94 -1.26 8.23 -3.50
CA VAL A 94 -0.44 7.04 -3.30
C VAL A 94 0.37 6.81 -4.56
N GLY A 95 1.70 6.83 -4.44
CA GLY A 95 2.63 6.74 -5.56
C GLY A 95 3.46 5.46 -5.53
N ASN A 96 3.74 4.89 -6.70
CA ASN A 96 4.64 3.74 -6.82
C ASN A 96 6.03 4.14 -7.31
N ASP A 97 7.02 3.37 -6.85
CA ASP A 97 8.32 3.25 -7.50
C ASP A 97 8.20 2.19 -8.59
N ASN A 98 8.67 2.49 -9.80
CA ASN A 98 8.65 1.54 -10.91
C ASN A 98 9.86 0.60 -10.96
N ASP A 99 10.72 0.58 -9.93
CA ASP A 99 11.97 -0.20 -9.86
C ASP A 99 12.98 0.14 -10.96
N PHE A 100 12.89 1.34 -11.55
CA PHE A 100 13.66 1.71 -12.73
C PHE A 100 13.42 0.78 -13.94
N ILE A 101 12.29 0.06 -13.97
CA ILE A 101 11.93 -0.85 -15.06
C ILE A 101 11.47 -0.03 -16.26
N ALA A 102 12.35 0.13 -17.24
CA ALA A 102 12.07 0.78 -18.51
C ALA A 102 12.85 0.11 -19.64
N ARG A 103 12.28 0.11 -20.86
CA ARG A 103 12.95 -0.39 -22.07
C ARG A 103 14.19 0.42 -22.42
N GLN A 104 14.23 1.68 -22.00
CA GLN A 104 15.38 2.57 -22.13
C GLN A 104 15.71 3.15 -20.76
N CYS A 105 16.68 2.54 -20.08
CA CYS A 105 17.08 2.89 -18.72
C CYS A 105 18.59 3.16 -18.69
N VAL A 106 18.97 4.21 -17.96
CA VAL A 106 20.36 4.49 -17.62
C VAL A 106 20.48 4.77 -16.12
N MET A 107 21.25 3.95 -15.42
CA MET A 107 21.56 4.13 -13.99
C MET A 107 23.06 4.27 -13.83
N GLN A 108 23.49 5.36 -13.20
CA GLN A 108 24.92 5.66 -12.99
C GLN A 108 25.76 5.59 -14.29
N GLY A 109 25.17 6.00 -15.42
CA GLY A 109 25.81 5.96 -16.74
C GLY A 109 25.88 4.57 -17.40
N GLN A 110 25.33 3.53 -16.77
CA GLN A 110 25.24 2.18 -17.34
C GLN A 110 23.82 1.89 -17.82
N ALA A 111 23.69 1.15 -18.92
CA ALA A 111 22.37 0.73 -19.42
C ALA A 111 21.73 -0.31 -18.48
N CYS A 112 20.43 -0.17 -18.22
CA CYS A 112 19.63 -1.03 -17.34
C CYS A 112 18.29 -1.42 -18.00
N ASN A 113 18.29 -1.57 -19.32
CA ASN A 113 17.08 -1.80 -20.09
C ASN A 113 16.34 -3.08 -19.65
N SER A 114 15.01 -2.99 -19.57
CA SER A 114 14.09 -4.11 -19.36
C SER A 114 13.37 -4.50 -20.66
N ALA A 115 12.70 -5.65 -20.67
CA ALA A 115 11.86 -6.09 -21.78
C ALA A 115 10.55 -5.28 -21.93
N TYR A 116 10.15 -4.57 -20.87
CA TYR A 116 8.92 -3.81 -20.80
C TYR A 116 9.10 -2.51 -20.02
N ASP A 117 8.12 -1.62 -20.16
CA ASP A 117 8.03 -0.39 -19.37
C ASP A 117 7.07 -0.63 -18.20
N ASN A 118 7.48 -0.19 -17.01
CA ASN A 118 6.64 -0.10 -15.83
C ASN A 118 6.43 1.39 -15.52
N ASP A 119 5.19 1.88 -15.58
CA ASP A 119 4.95 3.30 -15.37
C ASP A 119 5.06 3.67 -13.88
N ASN A 120 5.60 4.86 -13.62
CA ASN A 120 5.35 5.54 -12.35
C ASN A 120 3.91 6.07 -12.35
N ARG A 121 3.16 5.77 -11.30
CA ARG A 121 1.74 6.09 -11.17
C ARG A 121 1.48 6.74 -9.84
N VAL A 122 0.50 7.63 -9.87
CA VAL A 122 -0.08 8.23 -8.67
C VAL A 122 -1.57 7.95 -8.69
N LEU A 123 -2.04 7.17 -7.72
CA LEU A 123 -3.46 6.98 -7.47
C LEU A 123 -3.93 8.14 -6.58
N VAL A 124 -5.02 8.79 -6.99
CA VAL A 124 -5.58 9.93 -6.26
C VAL A 124 -6.99 9.57 -5.82
N TYR A 125 -7.20 9.51 -4.51
CA TYR A 125 -8.49 9.21 -3.90
C TYR A 125 -9.01 10.45 -3.19
N ARG A 126 -10.26 10.80 -3.44
CA ARG A 126 -10.97 11.81 -2.64
C ARG A 126 -11.71 11.12 -1.51
N LEU A 127 -11.43 11.50 -0.27
CA LEU A 127 -11.91 10.84 0.93
C LEU A 127 -12.41 11.87 1.94
N THR A 128 -13.38 11.49 2.77
CA THR A 128 -13.65 12.17 4.04
C THR A 128 -13.06 11.29 5.16
N LEU A 129 -12.17 11.84 5.99
CA LEU A 129 -11.55 11.08 7.08
C LEU A 129 -12.55 10.85 8.23
N PRO A 130 -12.56 9.65 8.86
CA PRO A 130 -13.45 9.31 9.97
C PRO A 130 -13.08 10.00 11.30
#